data_AF-A0A4V2ZRV4-F1
#
_entry.id   AF-A0A4V2ZRV4-F1
#
_cell.length_a   1.000
_cell.length_b   1.000
_cell.length_c   1.000
_cell.angle_alpha   90.00
_cell.angle_beta   90.00
_cell.angle_gamma   90.00
#
_symmetry.space_group_name_H-M   'P 1'
#
loop_
_entity.id
_entity.type
_entity.pdbx_description
1 polymer ?
#
loop_
_entity_poly.entity_id
_entity_poly.type
_entity_poly.pdbx_seq_one_letter_code
_entity_poly.pdbx_strand_id
1 'polypeptide(L)'
;MPTILPPYDGSMPIDAWKAQRAREIKALAAQESSLLKAKDAAGASLYKVNSGGNIVRTKPLSKSTRQKVIERDKACVECGAGAPFEVDHIVRYIDGGSNHPNNLQTLCEPCHQRKGGR
;
A
#
# COMPACT_ATOMS: atom_id res chain seq x y z
N MET A 1 -1.18 24.60 -6.44
CA MET A 1 -2.07 25.47 -7.25
C MET A 1 -3.44 24.85 -7.20
N PRO A 2 -4.52 25.52 -6.75
CA PRO A 2 -5.82 24.88 -6.75
C PRO A 2 -6.21 24.62 -8.21
N THR A 3 -6.37 23.34 -8.56
CA THR A 3 -6.82 22.94 -9.88
C THR A 3 -8.27 23.42 -9.99
N ILE A 4 -8.48 24.58 -10.61
CA ILE A 4 -9.82 25.12 -10.85
C ILE A 4 -10.46 24.20 -11.90
N LEU A 5 -11.19 23.19 -11.42
CA LEU A 5 -11.97 22.31 -12.28
C LEU A 5 -13.13 23.11 -12.88
N PRO A 6 -13.50 22.86 -14.15
CA PRO A 6 -14.56 23.60 -14.81
C PRO A 6 -15.93 23.35 -14.13
N PRO A 7 -16.82 24.37 -14.12
CA PRO A 7 -18.14 24.26 -13.50
C PRO A 7 -19.01 23.19 -14.18
N TYR A 8 -20.07 22.74 -13.49
CA TYR A 8 -21.03 21.79 -14.05
C TYR A 8 -21.77 22.40 -15.25
N ASP A 9 -21.77 21.70 -16.38
CA ASP A 9 -22.30 22.16 -17.68
C ASP A 9 -23.58 21.44 -18.12
N GLY A 10 -24.09 20.50 -17.31
CA GLY A 10 -25.32 19.75 -17.62
C GLY A 10 -25.13 18.59 -18.62
N SER A 11 -23.92 18.30 -19.07
CA SER A 11 -23.64 17.27 -20.09
C SER A 11 -23.93 15.82 -19.64
N MET A 12 -24.11 15.59 -18.35
CA MET A 12 -24.40 14.28 -17.76
C MET A 12 -25.20 14.40 -16.46
N PRO A 13 -25.83 13.32 -15.96
CA PRO A 13 -26.53 13.33 -14.69
C PRO A 13 -25.66 13.84 -13.54
N ILE A 14 -26.24 14.64 -12.64
CA ILE A 14 -25.50 15.32 -11.56
C ILE A 14 -24.72 14.36 -10.66
N ASP A 15 -25.23 13.16 -10.42
CA ASP A 15 -24.56 12.15 -9.59
C ASP A 15 -23.35 11.54 -10.31
N ALA A 16 -23.45 11.33 -11.63
CA ALA A 16 -22.34 10.88 -12.45
C ALA A 16 -21.23 11.95 -12.50
N TRP A 17 -21.61 13.22 -12.64
CA TRP A 17 -20.67 14.34 -12.59
C TRP A 17 -19.97 14.45 -11.24
N LYS A 18 -20.72 14.36 -10.13
CA LYS A 18 -20.15 14.35 -8.76
C LYS A 18 -19.15 13.19 -8.58
N ALA A 19 -19.50 11.99 -9.02
CA ALA A 19 -18.63 10.82 -8.94
C ALA A 19 -17.37 10.98 -9.82
N GLN A 20 -17.50 11.56 -11.02
CA GLN A 20 -16.36 11.87 -11.87
C GLN A 20 -15.43 12.89 -11.20
N ARG A 21 -15.95 13.98 -10.65
CA ARG A 21 -15.13 15.00 -9.98
C ARG A 21 -14.46 14.47 -8.72
N ALA A 22 -15.15 13.67 -7.91
CA ALA A 22 -14.54 13.03 -6.77
C ALA A 22 -13.33 12.16 -7.16
N ARG A 23 -13.42 11.43 -8.29
CA ARG A 23 -12.30 10.64 -8.81
C ARG A 23 -11.14 11.50 -9.31
N GLU A 24 -11.43 12.59 -10.03
CA GLU A 24 -10.40 13.50 -10.53
C GLU A 24 -9.66 14.22 -9.41
N ILE A 25 -10.38 14.77 -8.43
CA ILE A 25 -9.78 15.39 -7.23
C ILE A 25 -8.88 14.39 -6.51
N LYS A 26 -9.38 13.16 -6.32
CA LYS A 26 -8.61 12.08 -5.69
C LYS A 26 -7.36 11.70 -6.50
N ALA A 27 -7.46 11.65 -7.83
CA ALA A 27 -6.33 11.36 -8.70
C ALA A 27 -5.27 12.48 -8.66
N LEU A 28 -5.68 13.74 -8.66
CA LEU A 28 -4.78 14.89 -8.51
C LEU A 28 -4.08 14.88 -7.16
N ALA A 29 -4.83 14.70 -6.05
CA ALA A 29 -4.26 14.57 -4.72
C ALA A 29 -3.30 13.36 -4.61
N ALA A 30 -3.60 12.25 -5.30
CA ALA A 30 -2.71 11.11 -5.36
C ALA A 30 -1.38 11.45 -6.05
N GLN A 31 -1.38 12.24 -7.14
CA GLN A 31 -0.17 12.67 -7.85
C GLN A 31 0.79 13.49 -6.98
N GLU A 32 0.27 14.24 -6.01
CA GLU A 32 1.09 15.03 -5.08
C GLU A 32 1.66 14.20 -3.90
N SER A 33 1.19 12.97 -3.72
CA SER A 33 1.63 12.10 -2.61
C SER A 33 3.12 11.75 -2.70
N SER A 34 3.80 11.87 -1.56
CA SER A 34 5.20 11.42 -1.41
C SER A 34 5.39 9.92 -1.70
N LEU A 35 4.34 9.11 -1.55
CA LEU A 35 4.37 7.68 -1.83
C LEU A 35 4.65 7.38 -3.31
N LEU A 36 4.13 8.18 -4.24
CA LEU A 36 4.41 7.98 -5.67
C LEU A 36 5.83 8.36 -6.08
N LYS A 37 6.54 9.12 -5.23
CA LYS A 37 7.94 9.50 -5.43
C LYS A 37 8.91 8.41 -4.94
N ALA A 38 8.43 7.47 -4.11
CA ALA A 38 9.26 6.41 -3.55
C ALA A 38 9.68 5.40 -4.64
N LYS A 39 10.98 5.09 -4.69
CA LYS A 39 11.59 4.18 -5.66
C LYS A 39 12.28 3.02 -4.97
N ASP A 40 12.32 1.87 -5.63
CA ASP A 40 13.14 0.74 -5.18
C ASP A 40 14.62 0.99 -5.48
N ALA A 41 15.49 0.11 -4.97
CA ALA A 41 16.94 0.18 -5.20
C ALA A 41 17.32 0.10 -6.70
N ALA A 42 16.43 -0.42 -7.56
CA ALA A 42 16.61 -0.47 -9.01
C ALA A 42 16.03 0.76 -9.73
N GLY A 43 15.49 1.74 -8.98
CA GLY A 43 14.93 2.99 -9.52
C GLY A 43 13.47 2.89 -9.99
N ALA A 44 12.81 1.73 -9.83
CA ALA A 44 11.42 1.55 -10.21
C ALA A 44 10.45 2.09 -9.13
N SER A 45 9.31 2.67 -9.55
CA SER A 45 8.32 3.20 -8.62
C SER A 45 7.69 2.11 -7.75
N LEU A 46 7.75 2.30 -6.42
CA LEU A 46 7.20 1.37 -5.44
C LEU A 46 5.66 1.39 -5.42
N TYR A 47 5.06 2.53 -5.74
CA TYR A 47 3.63 2.74 -5.76
C TYR A 47 3.17 3.29 -7.11
N LYS A 48 1.93 3.01 -7.47
CA LYS A 48 1.26 3.52 -8.68
C LYS A 48 -0.20 3.86 -8.36
N VAL A 49 -0.79 4.73 -9.16
CA VAL A 49 -2.23 5.06 -9.05
C VAL A 49 -3.02 4.10 -9.95
N ASN A 50 -4.11 3.52 -9.43
CA ASN A 50 -5.02 2.72 -10.24
C ASN A 50 -6.08 3.60 -10.94
N SER A 51 -6.88 3.04 -11.85
CA SER A 51 -7.92 3.77 -12.58
C SER A 51 -8.99 4.41 -11.69
N GLY A 52 -9.09 3.99 -10.43
CA GLY A 52 -9.98 4.58 -9.41
C GLY A 52 -9.33 5.66 -8.55
N GLY A 53 -8.11 6.10 -8.86
CA GLY A 53 -7.39 7.12 -8.10
C GLY A 53 -6.80 6.63 -6.77
N ASN A 54 -6.73 5.32 -6.52
CA ASN A 54 -6.12 4.77 -5.31
C ASN A 54 -4.64 4.49 -5.55
N ILE A 55 -3.79 4.89 -4.60
CA ILE A 55 -2.37 4.56 -4.59
C ILE A 55 -2.22 3.10 -4.14
N VAL A 56 -1.64 2.27 -4.99
CA VAL A 56 -1.41 0.84 -4.75
C VAL A 56 0.06 0.50 -4.89
N ARG A 57 0.52 -0.55 -4.22
CA ARG A 57 1.89 -1.07 -4.38
C ARG A 57 2.05 -1.67 -5.78
N THR A 58 3.18 -1.39 -6.42
CA THR A 58 3.51 -1.95 -7.74
C THR A 58 3.76 -3.45 -7.67
N LYS A 59 4.45 -3.89 -6.62
CA LYS A 59 4.79 -5.30 -6.36
C LYS A 59 4.11 -5.73 -5.05
N PRO A 60 2.84 -6.20 -5.07
CA PRO A 60 2.19 -6.73 -3.88
C PRO A 60 2.87 -8.03 -3.43
N LEU A 61 2.80 -8.32 -2.12
CA LEU A 61 3.28 -9.58 -1.59
C LEU A 61 2.40 -10.72 -2.10
N SER A 62 3.00 -11.77 -2.67
CA SER A 62 2.25 -12.93 -3.14
C SER A 62 1.79 -13.79 -1.96
N LYS A 63 0.63 -14.43 -2.10
CA LYS A 63 0.10 -15.38 -1.10
C LYS A 63 1.07 -16.53 -0.83
N SER A 64 1.77 -17.01 -1.87
CA SER A 64 2.76 -18.07 -1.75
C SER A 64 3.96 -17.65 -0.90
N THR A 65 4.48 -16.43 -1.09
CA THR A 65 5.58 -15.92 -0.26
C THR A 65 5.12 -15.71 1.18
N ARG A 66 3.90 -15.19 1.39
CA ARG A 66 3.29 -15.07 2.72
C ARG A 66 3.26 -16.42 3.44
N GLN A 67 2.76 -17.46 2.78
CA GLN A 67 2.68 -18.80 3.36
C GLN A 67 4.06 -19.36 3.67
N LYS A 68 5.05 -19.19 2.77
CA LYS A 68 6.43 -19.65 2.99
C LYS A 68 7.07 -19.02 4.22
N VAL A 69 6.82 -17.73 4.47
CA VAL A 69 7.36 -17.02 5.65
C VAL A 69 6.70 -17.52 6.93
N ILE A 70 5.38 -17.71 6.92
CA ILE A 70 4.64 -18.26 8.06
C ILE A 70 5.10 -19.70 8.38
N GLU A 71 5.26 -20.54 7.36
CA GLU A 71 5.70 -21.93 7.52
C GLU A 71 7.15 -22.02 8.02
N ARG A 72 8.00 -21.08 7.63
CA ARG A 72 9.38 -20.96 8.11
C ARG A 72 9.43 -20.60 9.59
N ASP A 73 8.67 -19.59 10.00
CA ASP A 73 8.78 -19.02 11.35
C ASP A 73 7.95 -19.79 12.37
N LYS A 74 6.81 -20.38 11.96
CA LYS A 74 5.85 -21.19 12.75
C LYS A 74 5.21 -20.51 13.97
N ALA A 75 5.81 -19.44 14.46
CA ALA A 75 5.41 -18.62 15.59
C ALA A 75 5.81 -17.17 15.33
N CYS A 76 5.31 -16.25 16.17
CA CYS A 76 5.76 -14.87 16.13
C CYS A 76 7.24 -14.78 16.47
N VAL A 77 8.04 -14.14 15.59
CA VAL A 77 9.50 -14.01 15.80
C VAL A 77 9.87 -13.12 16.99
N GLU A 78 8.95 -12.25 17.44
CA GLU A 78 9.17 -11.31 18.54
C GLU A 78 8.82 -11.91 19.91
N CYS A 79 7.74 -12.68 20.02
CA CYS A 79 7.22 -13.14 21.31
C CYS A 79 6.93 -14.65 21.39
N GLY A 80 7.09 -15.39 20.28
CA GLY A 80 6.81 -16.83 20.23
C GLY A 80 5.33 -17.21 20.25
N ALA A 81 4.40 -16.25 20.22
CA ALA A 81 2.97 -16.55 20.17
C ALA A 81 2.58 -17.33 18.91
N GLY A 82 1.52 -18.13 19.04
CA GLY A 82 0.88 -18.84 17.92
C GLY A 82 -0.01 -17.94 17.06
N ALA A 83 -0.76 -18.55 16.14
CA ALA A 83 -1.68 -17.87 15.24
C ALA A 83 -2.78 -17.07 15.99
N PRO A 84 -3.37 -16.02 15.38
CA PRO A 84 -3.21 -15.57 13.99
C PRO A 84 -1.92 -14.77 13.72
N PHE A 85 -1.40 -14.91 12.49
CA PHE A 85 -0.15 -14.30 12.05
C PHE A 85 -0.36 -13.29 10.92
N GLU A 86 0.40 -12.20 11.02
CA GLU A 86 0.62 -11.20 9.97
C GLU A 86 2.07 -11.27 9.49
N VAL A 87 2.27 -10.99 8.19
CA VAL A 87 3.61 -10.93 7.60
C VAL A 87 3.98 -9.47 7.42
N ASP A 88 5.08 -9.09 8.06
CA ASP A 88 5.58 -7.73 8.11
C ASP A 88 6.97 -7.63 7.50
N HIS A 89 7.30 -6.45 6.98
CA HIS A 89 8.62 -6.18 6.42
C HIS A 89 9.56 -5.70 7.53
N ILE A 90 10.71 -6.36 7.69
CA ILE A 90 11.75 -5.96 8.65
C ILE A 90 12.22 -4.54 8.31
N VAL A 91 12.73 -4.33 7.09
CA VAL A 91 12.91 -3.01 6.49
C VAL A 91 11.63 -2.62 5.78
N ARG A 92 11.03 -1.49 6.14
CA ARG A 92 9.75 -1.05 5.58
C ARG A 92 9.82 -0.94 4.05
N TYR A 93 8.72 -1.30 3.38
CA TYR A 93 8.62 -1.22 1.92
C TYR A 93 8.91 0.19 1.38
N ILE A 94 8.46 1.24 2.08
CA ILE A 94 8.70 2.64 1.70
C ILE A 94 10.18 3.05 1.80
N ASP A 95 10.93 2.44 2.71
CA ASP A 95 12.36 2.70 2.90
C ASP A 95 13.25 1.86 1.97
N GLY A 96 12.65 1.18 0.97
CA GLY A 96 13.35 0.32 0.03
C GLY A 96 13.38 -1.17 0.40
N GLY A 97 12.58 -1.58 1.40
CA GLY A 97 12.45 -2.99 1.79
C GLY A 97 11.91 -3.88 0.68
N SER A 98 12.59 -5.01 0.42
CA SER A 98 12.16 -5.98 -0.59
C SER A 98 11.07 -6.92 -0.07
N ASN A 99 10.29 -7.52 -0.97
CA ASN A 99 9.37 -8.63 -0.66
C ASN A 99 10.09 -9.99 -0.58
N HIS A 100 11.42 -10.00 -0.49
CA HIS A 100 12.17 -11.23 -0.36
C HIS A 100 11.87 -11.87 1.02
N PRO A 101 11.70 -13.19 1.14
CA PRO A 101 11.46 -13.86 2.43
C PRO A 101 12.43 -13.44 3.54
N ASN A 102 13.67 -13.10 3.20
CA ASN A 102 14.69 -12.65 4.15
C ASN A 102 14.39 -11.28 4.79
N ASN A 103 13.61 -10.43 4.12
CA ASN A 103 13.15 -9.14 4.65
C ASN A 103 11.72 -9.22 5.23
N LEU A 104 11.16 -10.43 5.34
CA LEU A 104 9.82 -10.68 5.84
C LEU A 104 9.89 -11.46 7.15
N GLN A 105 9.01 -11.11 8.07
CA GLN A 105 8.91 -11.75 9.38
C GLN A 105 7.44 -12.01 9.74
N THR A 106 7.23 -13.09 10.49
CA THR A 106 5.92 -13.45 11.01
C THR A 106 5.70 -12.81 12.38
N LEU A 107 4.69 -11.96 12.49
CA LEU A 107 4.31 -11.28 13.74
C LEU A 107 2.88 -11.65 14.15
N CYS A 108 2.65 -11.80 15.46
CA CYS A 108 1.29 -11.80 15.98
C CYS A 108 0.72 -10.37 15.92
N GLU A 109 -0.60 -10.25 15.96
CA GLU A 109 -1.28 -8.95 15.91
C GLU A 109 -0.76 -7.94 16.96
N PRO A 110 -0.56 -8.28 18.25
CA PRO A 110 0.01 -7.36 19.22
C PRO A 110 1.41 -6.84 18.86
N CYS A 111 2.30 -7.72 18.40
CA CYS A 111 3.66 -7.34 18.00
C CYS A 111 3.65 -6.50 16.72
N HIS A 112 2.79 -6.84 15.77
CA HIS A 112 2.60 -6.07 14.55
C HIS A 112 2.14 -4.64 14.83
N GLN A 113 1.13 -4.48 15.70
CA GLN A 113 0.63 -3.17 16.11
C GLN A 113 1.71 -2.36 16.84
N ARG A 114 2.48 -2.98 17.75
CA ARG A 114 3.60 -2.35 18.47
C ARG A 114 4.68 -1.82 17.53
N LYS A 115 4.96 -2.52 16.43
CA LYS A 115 5.93 -2.08 15.41
C LYS A 115 5.41 -0.91 14.56
N GLY A 116 4.12 -0.59 14.62
CA GLY A 116 3.48 0.46 13.83
C GLY A 116 2.77 -0.06 12.57
N GLY A 117 2.46 -1.35 12.51
CA GLY A 117 1.59 -1.91 11.48
C GLY A 117 0.13 -1.57 11.74
N ARG A 118 -0.36 -0.47 11.15
CA ARG A 118 -1.78 -0.12 10.99
C ARG A 118 -2.01 0.54 9.64
#